data_AF-A0A317KW92-F1
#
_entry.id   AF-A0A317KW92-F1
#
_cell.length_a   1.000
_cell.length_b   1.000
_cell.length_c   1.000
_cell.angle_alpha   90.00
_cell.angle_beta   90.00
_cell.angle_gamma   90.00
#
_symmetry.space_group_name_H-M   'P 1'
#
loop_
_entity.id
_entity.type
_entity.pdbx_description
1 polymer ?
#
loop_
_entity_poly.entity_id
_entity_poly.type
_entity_poly.pdbx_seq_one_letter_code
_entity_poly.pdbx_strand_id
1 'polypeptide(L)'
;MTATEAGDVAICHGWIDSHRRRLDDTHFLQRYSPRRPGSPWSRVNVDRVAALEAAGRMRPAGRAQVAAAQADGRWAAAYAPQRTAAVPDDLAAALAANDRARAAYQALGRSDRYAVFLPLLKARTPAARAGALRRALAGLEAAGGPPR
;
A
#
# COMPACT_ATOMS: atom_id res chain seq x y z
N MET A 1 23.95 -1.39 -7.06
CA MET A 1 22.53 -1.84 -7.11
C MET A 1 21.67 -0.82 -6.37
N THR A 2 20.75 -0.17 -7.05
CA THR A 2 19.77 0.76 -6.48
C THR A 2 18.59 0.01 -5.85
N ALA A 3 17.78 0.70 -5.05
CA ALA A 3 16.57 0.11 -4.46
C ALA A 3 15.56 -0.35 -5.53
N THR A 4 15.47 0.38 -6.65
CA THR A 4 14.64 -0.01 -7.79
C THR A 4 15.14 -1.31 -8.43
N GLU A 5 16.44 -1.41 -8.71
CA GLU A 5 17.02 -2.63 -9.30
C GLU A 5 16.82 -3.84 -8.40
N ALA A 6 17.02 -3.70 -7.09
CA ALA A 6 16.76 -4.77 -6.12
C ALA A 6 15.28 -5.16 -6.07
N GLY A 7 14.36 -4.18 -6.16
CA GLY A 7 12.92 -4.41 -6.25
C GLY A 7 12.51 -5.16 -7.52
N ASP A 8 13.11 -4.83 -8.67
CA ASP A 8 12.88 -5.54 -9.93
C ASP A 8 13.30 -7.01 -9.82
N VAL A 9 14.49 -7.27 -9.27
CA VAL A 9 14.97 -8.64 -9.01
C VAL A 9 13.99 -9.37 -8.09
N ALA A 10 13.53 -8.72 -7.01
CA ALA A 10 12.54 -9.32 -6.12
C ALA A 10 11.26 -9.71 -6.88
N ILE A 11 10.69 -8.81 -7.70
CA ILE A 11 9.50 -9.09 -8.51
C ILE A 11 9.73 -10.27 -9.46
N CYS A 12 10.86 -10.29 -10.19
CA CYS A 12 11.19 -11.36 -11.12
C CYS A 12 11.21 -12.74 -10.45
N HIS A 13 11.60 -12.81 -9.18
CA HIS A 13 11.70 -14.04 -8.39
C HIS A 13 10.46 -14.33 -7.51
N GLY A 14 9.39 -13.53 -7.58
CA GLY A 14 8.16 -13.74 -6.80
C GLY A 14 8.22 -13.22 -5.36
N TRP A 15 9.16 -12.31 -5.10
CA TRP A 15 9.39 -11.67 -3.81
C TRP A 15 8.81 -10.25 -3.81
N ILE A 16 8.84 -9.61 -2.64
CA ILE A 16 8.43 -8.22 -2.45
C ILE A 16 9.32 -7.56 -1.40
N ASP A 17 9.58 -6.27 -1.59
CA ASP A 17 10.09 -5.39 -0.55
C ASP A 17 8.99 -5.10 0.50
N SER A 18 9.39 -4.91 1.74
CA SER A 18 8.46 -4.58 2.82
C SER A 18 8.96 -3.37 3.61
N HIS A 19 9.10 -3.50 4.92
CA HIS A 19 9.48 -2.39 5.77
C HIS A 19 10.93 -1.98 5.51
N ARG A 20 11.10 -0.68 5.26
CA ARG A 20 12.39 0.02 5.33
C ARG A 20 12.53 0.62 6.72
N ARG A 21 13.67 0.41 7.37
CA ARG A 21 13.98 1.00 8.67
C ARG A 21 15.32 1.73 8.61
N ARG A 22 15.43 2.86 9.31
CA ARG A 22 16.72 3.52 9.51
C ARG A 22 17.63 2.58 10.32
N LEU A 23 18.87 2.44 9.88
CA LEU A 23 19.92 1.77 10.66
C LEU A 23 20.72 2.83 11.42
N ASP A 24 21.21 3.82 10.68
CA ASP A 24 21.94 4.99 11.16
C ASP A 24 21.67 6.20 10.24
N ASP A 25 22.46 7.27 10.37
CA ASP A 25 22.28 8.52 9.62
C ASP A 25 22.50 8.36 8.11
N THR A 26 23.22 7.32 7.69
CA THR A 26 23.61 7.08 6.29
C THR A 26 23.06 5.76 5.74
N HIS A 27 22.65 4.83 6.59
CA HIS A 27 22.21 3.49 6.19
C HIS A 27 20.76 3.19 6.59
N PHE A 28 20.18 2.28 5.83
CA PHE A 28 18.86 1.73 6.08
C PHE A 28 18.84 0.22 5.85
N LEU A 29 17.97 -0.46 6.58
CA LEU A 29 17.65 -1.87 6.35
C LEU A 29 16.41 -1.95 5.46
N GLN A 30 16.53 -2.72 4.38
CA GLN A 30 15.41 -3.05 3.50
C GLN A 30 15.17 -4.55 3.55
N ARG A 31 13.97 -4.95 3.99
CA ARG A 31 13.58 -6.36 3.99
C ARG A 31 12.96 -6.74 2.65
N TYR A 32 13.45 -7.84 2.09
CA TYR A 32 12.83 -8.57 0.99
C TYR A 32 12.35 -9.94 1.49
N SER A 33 11.21 -10.39 1.00
CA SER A 33 10.68 -11.71 1.35
C SER A 33 9.81 -12.27 0.23
N PRO A 34 9.64 -13.61 0.15
CA PRO A 34 8.65 -14.22 -0.73
C PRO A 34 7.26 -13.64 -0.50
N ARG A 35 6.48 -13.46 -1.58
CA ARG A 35 5.08 -13.06 -1.46
C ARG A 35 4.27 -14.16 -0.78
N ARG A 36 3.53 -13.80 0.26
CA ARG A 36 2.58 -14.70 0.92
C ARG A 36 1.31 -14.85 0.08
N PRO A 37 0.60 -16.00 0.15
CA PRO A 37 -0.74 -16.12 -0.41
C PRO A 37 -1.63 -14.96 0.04
N GLY A 38 -2.39 -14.39 -0.90
CA GLY A 38 -3.30 -13.27 -0.61
C GLY A 38 -2.63 -11.89 -0.47
N SER A 39 -1.29 -11.77 -0.60
CA SER A 39 -0.61 -10.46 -0.50
C SER A 39 -1.13 -9.45 -1.53
N PRO A 40 -1.42 -8.19 -1.15
CA PRO A 40 -1.95 -7.20 -2.09
C PRO A 40 -0.90 -6.81 -3.15
N TRP A 41 -1.39 -6.37 -4.30
CA TRP A 41 -0.58 -5.78 -5.36
C TRP A 41 -0.82 -4.27 -5.43
N SER A 42 0.24 -3.51 -5.71
CA SER A 42 0.15 -2.09 -6.05
C SER A 42 0.15 -1.95 -7.57
N ARG A 43 -0.48 -0.87 -8.08
CA ARG A 43 -0.41 -0.55 -9.51
C ARG A 43 1.04 -0.40 -9.99
N VAL A 44 1.91 0.19 -9.16
CA VAL A 44 3.35 0.30 -9.44
C VAL A 44 4.00 -1.07 -9.70
N ASN A 45 3.68 -2.09 -8.90
CA ASN A 45 4.23 -3.42 -9.11
C ASN A 45 3.64 -4.12 -10.33
N VAL A 46 2.37 -3.87 -10.65
CA VAL A 46 1.72 -4.34 -11.88
C VAL A 46 2.43 -3.74 -13.10
N ASP A 47 2.66 -2.42 -13.12
CA ASP A 47 3.32 -1.72 -14.22
C ASP A 47 4.78 -2.20 -14.37
N ARG A 48 5.49 -2.42 -13.26
CA ARG A 48 6.85 -2.99 -13.27
C ARG A 48 6.88 -4.38 -13.86
N VAL A 49 5.92 -5.26 -13.53
CA VAL A 49 5.86 -6.60 -14.12
C VAL A 49 5.76 -6.50 -15.64
N ALA A 50 4.91 -5.63 -16.19
CA ALA A 50 4.78 -5.47 -17.64
C ALA A 50 6.13 -5.09 -18.30
N ALA A 51 6.85 -4.14 -17.70
CA ALA A 51 8.19 -3.75 -18.18
C ALA A 51 9.21 -4.91 -18.08
N LEU A 52 9.17 -5.68 -16.98
CA LEU A 52 10.06 -6.82 -16.75
C LEU A 52 9.74 -8.02 -17.66
N GLU A 53 8.48 -8.22 -18.04
CA GLU A 53 8.05 -9.20 -19.02
C GLU A 53 8.54 -8.83 -20.42
N ALA A 54 8.33 -7.58 -20.83
CA ALA A 54 8.82 -7.07 -22.12
C ALA A 54 10.35 -7.19 -22.24
N ALA A 55 11.06 -6.99 -21.13
CA ALA A 55 12.52 -7.16 -21.06
C ALA A 55 12.98 -8.62 -20.91
N GLY A 56 12.09 -9.62 -20.86
CA GLY A 56 12.44 -11.03 -20.70
C GLY A 56 13.05 -11.39 -19.34
N ARG A 57 12.93 -10.53 -18.33
CA ARG A 57 13.58 -10.70 -17.01
C ARG A 57 12.79 -11.56 -16.04
N MET A 58 11.48 -11.69 -16.23
CA MET A 58 10.60 -12.46 -15.33
C MET A 58 10.98 -13.94 -15.27
N ARG A 59 11.10 -14.48 -14.05
CA ARG A 59 11.39 -15.90 -13.79
C ARG A 59 10.11 -16.69 -13.49
N PRO A 60 10.13 -18.03 -13.54
CA PRO A 60 8.94 -18.85 -13.28
C PRO A 60 8.25 -18.53 -11.95
N ALA A 61 9.01 -18.31 -10.87
CA ALA A 61 8.45 -17.95 -9.56
C ALA A 61 7.72 -16.59 -9.56
N GLY A 62 8.25 -15.58 -10.26
CA GLY A 62 7.59 -14.29 -10.45
C GLY A 62 6.30 -14.43 -11.23
N ARG A 63 6.32 -15.15 -12.36
CA ARG A 63 5.13 -15.41 -13.20
C ARG A 63 4.06 -16.19 -12.44
N ALA A 64 4.45 -17.16 -11.60
CA ALA A 64 3.50 -17.89 -10.75
C ALA A 64 2.76 -16.96 -9.77
N GLN A 65 3.44 -15.96 -9.19
CA GLN A 65 2.81 -14.96 -8.32
C GLN A 65 1.86 -14.02 -9.09
N VAL A 66 2.19 -13.67 -10.33
CA VAL A 66 1.32 -12.90 -11.24
C VAL A 66 0.06 -13.70 -11.56
N ALA A 67 0.21 -14.94 -12.02
CA ALA A 67 -0.91 -15.82 -12.36
C ALA A 67 -1.84 -16.06 -11.15
N ALA A 68 -1.27 -16.34 -9.98
CA ALA A 68 -2.05 -16.49 -8.75
C ALA A 68 -2.84 -15.23 -8.39
N ALA A 69 -2.25 -14.04 -8.58
CA ALA A 69 -2.92 -12.77 -8.31
C ALA A 69 -4.00 -12.42 -9.33
N GLN A 70 -3.84 -12.85 -10.59
CA GLN A 70 -4.87 -12.72 -11.61
C GLN A 70 -6.05 -13.64 -11.31
N ALA A 71 -5.77 -14.90 -10.96
CA ALA A 71 -6.80 -15.91 -10.66
C ALA A 71 -7.68 -15.54 -9.46
N ASP A 72 -7.11 -14.92 -8.42
CA ASP A 72 -7.84 -14.53 -7.21
C ASP A 72 -8.27 -13.05 -7.15
N GLY A 73 -8.16 -12.35 -8.30
CA GLY A 73 -8.62 -10.98 -8.49
C GLY A 73 -7.76 -9.89 -7.84
N ARG A 74 -6.70 -10.23 -7.09
CA ARG A 74 -5.79 -9.24 -6.47
C ARG A 74 -5.06 -8.38 -7.49
N TRP A 75 -4.84 -8.90 -8.68
CA TRP A 75 -4.22 -8.17 -9.79
C TRP A 75 -5.10 -7.01 -10.27
N ALA A 76 -6.39 -7.30 -10.51
CA ALA A 76 -7.36 -6.28 -10.91
C ALA A 76 -7.58 -5.25 -9.80
N ALA A 77 -7.59 -5.70 -8.53
CA ALA A 77 -7.73 -4.86 -7.34
C ALA A 77 -6.42 -4.15 -6.91
N ALA A 78 -5.42 -4.03 -7.79
CA ALA A 78 -4.15 -3.41 -7.44
C ALA A 78 -4.32 -1.93 -7.09
N TYR A 79 -3.93 -1.56 -5.86
CA TYR A 79 -4.20 -0.22 -5.32
C TYR A 79 -3.33 0.86 -5.97
N ALA A 80 -3.90 2.05 -6.12
CA ALA A 80 -3.21 3.22 -6.67
C ALA A 80 -2.09 3.71 -5.74
N PRO A 81 -0.94 4.16 -6.26
CA PRO A 81 0.13 4.71 -5.43
C PRO A 81 -0.25 6.10 -4.89
N GLN A 82 0.39 6.51 -3.80
CA GLN A 82 0.22 7.82 -3.16
C GLN A 82 0.23 9.00 -4.13
N ARG A 83 1.04 8.93 -5.19
CA ARG A 83 1.16 10.02 -6.17
C ARG A 83 -0.15 10.32 -6.91
N THR A 84 -1.00 9.31 -7.11
CA THR A 84 -2.22 9.39 -7.93
C THR A 84 -3.48 8.96 -7.18
N ALA A 85 -3.35 8.44 -5.95
CA ALA A 85 -4.49 8.00 -5.17
C ALA A 85 -5.31 9.19 -4.65
N ALA A 86 -6.61 9.16 -4.91
CA ALA A 86 -7.59 10.07 -4.31
C ALA A 86 -8.04 9.55 -2.94
N VAL A 87 -8.53 10.46 -2.10
CA VAL A 87 -9.19 10.09 -0.84
C VAL A 87 -10.46 9.32 -1.18
N PRO A 88 -10.69 8.12 -0.62
CA PRO A 88 -11.92 7.38 -0.89
C PRO A 88 -13.18 8.11 -0.40
N ASP A 89 -14.26 8.05 -1.16
CA ASP A 89 -15.49 8.81 -0.90
C ASP A 89 -16.12 8.51 0.46
N ASP A 90 -16.07 7.25 0.90
CA ASP A 90 -16.58 6.84 2.22
C ASP A 90 -15.75 7.42 3.38
N LEU A 91 -14.43 7.54 3.20
CA LEU A 91 -13.60 8.28 4.17
C LEU A 91 -13.89 9.78 4.11
N ALA A 92 -14.03 10.36 2.92
CA ALA A 92 -14.34 11.78 2.77
C ALA A 92 -15.68 12.15 3.45
N ALA A 93 -16.72 11.34 3.23
CA ALA A 93 -18.02 11.50 3.87
C ALA A 93 -17.92 11.33 5.41
N ALA A 94 -17.18 10.34 5.89
CA ALA A 94 -17.01 10.12 7.32
C ALA A 94 -16.23 11.26 8.00
N LEU A 95 -15.22 11.83 7.34
CA LEU A 95 -14.51 13.02 7.84
C LEU A 95 -15.44 14.24 7.83
N ALA A 96 -16.28 14.43 6.82
CA ALA A 96 -17.23 15.54 6.79
C ALA A 96 -18.23 15.51 7.95
N ALA A 97 -18.59 14.32 8.44
CA ALA A 97 -19.49 14.11 9.58
C ALA A 97 -18.78 14.17 10.95
N ASN A 98 -17.46 14.38 11.01
CA ASN A 98 -16.68 14.34 12.24
C ASN A 98 -15.59 15.41 12.27
N ASP A 99 -15.92 16.56 12.88
CA ASP A 99 -15.05 17.74 12.90
C ASP A 99 -13.67 17.45 13.51
N ARG A 100 -13.62 16.64 14.56
CA ARG A 100 -12.37 16.27 15.25
C ARG A 100 -11.47 15.43 14.34
N ALA A 101 -12.00 14.36 13.76
CA ALA A 101 -11.25 13.51 12.83
C ALA A 101 -10.82 14.29 11.58
N ARG A 102 -11.69 15.18 11.08
CA ARG A 102 -11.39 16.06 9.94
C ARG A 102 -10.22 17.00 10.23
N ALA A 103 -10.23 17.67 11.38
CA ALA A 103 -9.15 18.57 11.78
C ALA A 103 -7.81 17.82 11.91
N ALA A 104 -7.82 16.66 12.58
CA ALA A 104 -6.64 15.81 12.71
C ALA A 104 -6.11 15.37 11.34
N TYR A 105 -6.98 14.93 10.43
CA TYR A 105 -6.61 14.51 9.09
C TYR A 105 -6.00 15.66 8.25
N GLN A 106 -6.55 16.87 8.38
CA GLN A 106 -6.05 18.05 7.69
C GLN A 106 -4.69 18.51 8.22
N ALA A 107 -4.36 18.27 9.49
CA ALA A 107 -3.04 18.56 10.04
C ALA A 107 -1.94 17.60 9.53
N LEU A 108 -2.31 16.43 9.01
CA LEU A 108 -1.34 15.45 8.51
C LEU A 108 -0.67 15.89 7.21
N GLY A 109 0.60 15.51 7.05
CA GLY A 109 1.32 15.59 5.79
C GLY A 109 0.82 14.57 4.76
N ARG A 110 1.22 14.75 3.49
CA ARG A 110 0.76 13.91 2.36
C ARG A 110 0.94 12.40 2.57
N SER A 111 2.04 12.00 3.21
CA SER A 111 2.37 10.59 3.48
C SER A 111 1.48 9.98 4.56
N ASP A 112 1.26 10.70 5.64
CA ASP A 112 0.42 10.22 6.73
C ASP A 112 -1.05 10.18 6.31
N ARG A 113 -1.52 11.18 5.55
CA ARG A 113 -2.86 11.15 4.93
C ARG A 113 -3.10 9.92 4.08
N TYR A 114 -2.11 9.54 3.26
CA TYR A 114 -2.21 8.32 2.45
C TYR A 114 -2.17 7.05 3.31
N ALA A 115 -1.34 7.03 4.36
CA ALA A 115 -1.27 5.90 5.29
C ALA A 115 -2.61 5.63 5.98
N VAL A 116 -3.39 6.69 6.28
CA VAL A 116 -4.75 6.57 6.85
C VAL A 116 -5.68 5.78 5.93
N PHE A 117 -5.70 6.07 4.62
CA PHE A 117 -6.66 5.43 3.69
C PHE A 117 -6.11 4.26 2.88
N LEU A 118 -4.82 3.98 2.94
CA LEU A 118 -4.21 2.83 2.27
C LEU A 118 -4.86 1.49 2.67
N PRO A 119 -5.21 1.23 3.95
CA PRO A 119 -5.95 0.03 4.31
C PRO A 119 -7.32 -0.10 3.63
N LEU A 120 -8.02 1.02 3.36
CA LEU A 120 -9.29 1.03 2.64
C LEU A 120 -9.08 0.66 1.16
N LEU A 121 -8.02 1.18 0.53
CA LEU A 121 -7.66 0.83 -0.84
C LEU A 121 -7.25 -0.65 -0.98
N LYS A 122 -6.70 -1.26 0.07
CA LYS A 122 -6.31 -2.68 0.10
C LYS A 122 -7.46 -3.62 0.46
N ALA A 123 -8.57 -3.10 1.00
CA ALA A 123 -9.68 -3.91 1.44
C ALA A 123 -10.46 -4.47 0.24
N ARG A 124 -10.63 -5.80 0.19
CA ARG A 124 -11.32 -6.50 -0.91
C ARG A 124 -12.75 -6.92 -0.58
N THR A 125 -13.17 -6.78 0.68
CA THR A 125 -14.52 -7.10 1.11
C THR A 125 -15.16 -5.91 1.81
N PRO A 126 -16.49 -5.75 1.76
CA PRO A 126 -17.20 -4.69 2.48
C PRO A 126 -16.88 -4.68 3.98
N ALA A 127 -16.82 -5.85 4.61
CA ALA A 127 -16.48 -5.98 6.03
C ALA A 127 -15.05 -5.50 6.35
N ALA A 128 -14.06 -5.88 5.53
CA ALA A 128 -12.68 -5.42 5.70
C ALA A 128 -12.58 -3.90 5.51
N ARG A 129 -13.33 -3.35 4.54
CA ARG A 129 -13.36 -1.92 4.23
C ARG A 129 -13.99 -1.12 5.38
N ALA A 130 -15.15 -1.54 5.88
CA ALA A 130 -15.80 -0.94 7.04
C ALA A 130 -14.90 -1.01 8.29
N GLY A 131 -14.20 -2.13 8.51
CA GLY A 131 -13.23 -2.26 9.58
C GLY A 131 -12.02 -1.32 9.44
N ALA A 132 -11.54 -1.12 8.22
CA ALA A 132 -10.46 -0.19 7.93
C ALA A 132 -10.90 1.27 8.16
N LEU A 133 -12.10 1.65 7.70
CA LEU A 133 -12.67 2.97 7.92
C LEU A 133 -12.83 3.28 9.41
N ARG A 134 -13.40 2.36 10.19
CA ARG A 134 -13.53 2.52 11.65
C ARG A 134 -12.19 2.75 12.34
N ARG A 135 -11.16 1.98 11.98
CA ARG A 135 -9.81 2.15 12.54
C ARG A 135 -9.18 3.48 12.14
N ALA A 136 -9.38 3.91 10.89
CA ALA A 136 -8.89 5.20 10.41
C ALA A 136 -9.48 6.36 11.23
N LEU A 137 -10.81 6.37 11.42
CA LEU A 137 -11.50 7.40 12.20
C LEU A 137 -11.06 7.40 13.66
N ALA A 138 -11.05 6.23 14.32
CA ALA A 138 -10.63 6.10 15.71
C ALA A 138 -9.18 6.59 15.93
N GLY A 139 -8.27 6.29 14.99
CA GLY A 139 -6.89 6.76 15.05
C GLY A 139 -6.77 8.29 14.92
N LEU A 140 -7.56 8.90 14.03
CA LEU A 140 -7.59 10.36 13.85
C LEU A 140 -8.20 11.07 15.06
N GLU A 141 -9.27 10.53 15.62
CA GLU A 141 -9.89 11.07 16.84
C GLU A 141 -8.91 11.03 18.02
N ALA A 142 -8.20 9.91 18.20
CA ALA A 142 -7.20 9.76 19.26
C ALA A 142 -6.04 10.76 19.10
N ALA A 143 -5.60 11.01 17.86
CA ALA A 143 -4.55 11.98 17.57
C ALA A 143 -5.00 13.44 17.77
N GLY A 144 -6.29 13.74 17.58
CA GLY A 144 -6.88 15.07 17.75
C GLY A 144 -7.34 15.40 19.18
N GLY A 145 -6.68 14.89 20.22
CA GLY A 145 -6.98 15.25 21.61
C GLY A 145 -6.78 16.75 21.90
N PRO A 146 -7.41 17.32 22.97
CA PRO A 146 -7.17 18.71 23.33
C PRO A 146 -5.67 18.96 23.54
N PRO A 147 -5.16 20.16 23.24
CA PRO A 147 -3.79 20.50 23.57
C PRO A 147 -3.58 20.26 25.08
N ARG A 148 -2.49 19.56 25.42
CA ARG A 148 -2.02 19.46 26.80
C ARG A 148 -1.63 20.83 27.32
#